data_AF-A0A836TQQ0-F1
#
_entry.id   AF-A0A836TQQ0-F1
#
_cell.length_a   1.000
_cell.length_b   1.000
_cell.length_c   1.000
_cell.angle_alpha   90.00
_cell.angle_beta   90.00
_cell.angle_gamma   90.00
#
_symmetry.space_group_name_H-M   'P 1'
#
loop_
_entity.id
_entity.type
_entity.pdbx_description
1 polymer ?
#
loop_
_entity_poly.entity_id
_entity_poly.type
_entity_poly.pdbx_seq_one_letter_code
_entity_poly.pdbx_strand_id
1 'polypeptide(L)'
;MLTLALPAASAKDVYQDPSAFVADAFGGAAPEPKLLWVTRKLKPRVREILDRNLGQLRIRYWARESRTVWILDEIGKTKPITTGIVIDNGQIAQLKPLVYRESHGWEVRYPFFTDQFIGLTLNNDNKLSEHVDGISGATLSVSALKRVARLALYFDAQVSAKHD
;
A
#
# COMPACT_ATOMS: atom_id res chain seq x y z
N MET A 1 18.93 45.15 1.37
CA MET A 1 17.77 44.29 1.71
C MET A 1 18.13 42.88 1.27
N LEU A 2 18.55 42.02 2.21
CA LEU A 2 18.99 40.66 1.90
C LEU A 2 17.78 39.73 2.07
N THR A 3 17.19 39.30 0.96
CA THR A 3 16.05 38.37 0.97
C THR A 3 16.57 36.97 1.23
N LEU A 4 16.42 36.48 2.46
CA LEU A 4 16.75 35.11 2.83
C LEU A 4 15.63 34.19 2.29
N ALA A 5 15.89 33.50 1.19
CA ALA A 5 15.00 32.45 0.70
C ALA A 5 15.20 31.19 1.56
N LEU A 6 14.22 30.89 2.42
CA LEU A 6 14.17 29.62 3.16
C LEU A 6 13.87 28.48 2.18
N PRO A 7 14.69 27.40 2.13
CA PRO A 7 14.34 26.24 1.35
C PRO A 7 13.11 25.59 1.97
N ALA A 8 12.08 25.34 1.16
CA ALA A 8 10.94 24.53 1.56
C ALA A 8 11.43 23.09 1.80
N ALA A 9 11.77 22.77 3.05
CA ALA A 9 12.03 21.40 3.46
C ALA A 9 10.74 20.60 3.22
N SER A 10 10.75 19.74 2.20
CA SER A 10 9.68 18.77 2.01
C SER A 10 9.67 17.85 3.23
N ALA A 11 8.65 17.96 4.08
CA ALA A 11 8.49 17.09 5.25
C ALA A 11 8.42 15.63 4.77
N LYS A 12 9.45 14.84 5.11
CA LYS A 12 9.47 13.39 4.93
C LYS A 12 9.33 12.81 6.32
N ASP A 13 8.15 12.32 6.63
CA ASP A 13 7.86 11.65 7.89
C ASP A 13 8.00 10.14 7.69
N VAL A 14 8.95 9.54 8.41
CA VAL A 14 9.09 8.08 8.48
C VAL A 14 8.41 7.62 9.76
N TYR A 15 7.20 7.08 9.64
CA TYR A 15 6.43 6.56 10.78
C TYR A 15 6.94 5.19 11.23
N GLN A 16 7.38 4.38 10.28
CA GLN A 16 8.02 3.10 10.51
C GLN A 16 8.89 2.76 9.31
N ASP A 17 10.08 2.20 9.56
CA ASP A 17 10.93 1.72 8.48
C ASP A 17 10.28 0.52 7.77
N PRO A 18 10.28 0.45 6.42
CA PRO A 18 9.68 -0.67 5.70
C PRO A 18 10.25 -2.04 6.04
N SER A 19 11.55 -2.15 6.32
CA SER A 19 12.15 -3.43 6.71
C SER A 19 11.69 -3.85 8.11
N ALA A 20 11.55 -2.89 9.03
CA ALA A 20 10.99 -3.13 10.36
C ALA A 20 9.53 -3.59 10.28
N PHE A 21 8.71 -2.94 9.44
CA PHE A 21 7.32 -3.36 9.23
C PHE A 21 7.22 -4.81 8.73
N VAL A 22 8.06 -5.18 7.76
CA VAL A 22 8.11 -6.56 7.25
C VAL A 22 8.54 -7.52 8.36
N ALA A 23 9.57 -7.20 9.14
CA ALA A 23 10.01 -8.04 10.26
C ALA A 23 8.89 -8.23 11.29
N ASP A 24 8.24 -7.15 11.71
CA ASP A 24 7.14 -7.18 12.69
C ASP A 24 5.98 -8.06 12.22
N ALA A 25 5.61 -7.96 10.94
CA ALA A 25 4.54 -8.77 10.34
C ALA A 25 4.82 -10.29 10.39
N PHE A 26 6.09 -10.68 10.54
CA PHE A 26 6.55 -12.07 10.67
C PHE A 26 7.13 -12.41 12.05
N GLY A 27 6.86 -11.60 13.09
CA GLY A 27 7.32 -11.87 14.46
C GLY A 27 8.83 -11.68 14.65
N GLY A 28 9.42 -10.72 13.92
CA GLY A 28 10.84 -10.35 13.99
C GLY A 28 11.75 -11.10 13.02
N ALA A 29 11.28 -12.20 12.42
CA ALA A 29 12.05 -13.01 11.46
C ALA A 29 11.35 -13.03 10.10
N ALA A 30 11.64 -12.03 9.27
CA ALA A 30 11.14 -11.95 7.90
C ALA A 30 11.76 -13.04 7.00
N PRO A 31 10.98 -13.69 6.12
CA PRO A 31 11.52 -14.59 5.11
C PRO A 31 12.33 -13.82 4.05
N GLU A 32 13.02 -14.54 3.17
CA GLU A 32 13.65 -13.92 1.99
C GLU A 32 12.58 -13.32 1.05
N PRO A 33 12.83 -12.13 0.47
CA PRO A 33 11.89 -11.50 -0.44
C PRO A 33 11.73 -12.29 -1.74
N LYS A 34 10.48 -12.46 -2.16
CA LYS A 34 10.08 -12.99 -3.47
C LYS A 34 9.80 -11.85 -4.44
N LEU A 35 9.73 -12.18 -5.74
CA LEU A 35 9.46 -11.23 -6.82
C LEU A 35 8.22 -11.64 -7.62
N LEU A 36 7.21 -10.77 -7.67
CA LEU A 36 6.07 -10.89 -8.56
C LEU A 36 6.34 -10.10 -9.85
N TRP A 37 6.43 -10.80 -10.98
CA TRP A 37 6.55 -10.17 -12.29
C TRP A 37 5.20 -9.64 -12.79
N VAL A 38 5.16 -8.35 -13.16
CA VAL A 38 3.96 -7.69 -13.69
C VAL A 38 3.85 -7.98 -15.19
N THR A 39 3.34 -9.17 -15.49
CA THR A 39 3.23 -9.69 -16.87
C THR A 39 2.16 -8.95 -17.68
N ARG A 40 2.11 -9.21 -19.00
CA ARG A 40 1.05 -8.67 -19.89
C ARG A 40 -0.37 -9.01 -19.41
N LYS A 41 -0.55 -10.12 -18.69
CA LYS A 41 -1.85 -10.52 -18.13
C LYS A 41 -2.28 -9.66 -16.94
N LEU A 42 -1.32 -9.26 -16.09
CA LEU A 42 -1.60 -8.47 -14.88
C LEU A 42 -1.77 -6.97 -15.21
N LYS A 43 -1.05 -6.47 -16.21
CA LYS A 43 -1.01 -5.05 -16.57
C LYS A 43 -2.39 -4.38 -16.73
N PRO A 44 -3.37 -4.96 -17.45
CA PRO A 44 -4.68 -4.33 -17.61
C PRO A 44 -5.38 -4.09 -16.27
N ARG A 45 -5.39 -5.09 -15.38
CA ARG A 45 -6.06 -4.98 -14.09
C ARG A 45 -5.33 -4.02 -13.14
N VAL A 46 -4.00 -4.05 -13.14
CA VAL A 46 -3.19 -3.09 -12.38
C VAL A 46 -3.47 -1.66 -12.85
N ARG A 47 -3.61 -1.44 -14.16
CA ARG A 47 -3.94 -0.12 -14.72
C ARG A 47 -5.33 0.34 -14.29
N GLU A 48 -6.31 -0.55 -14.28
CA GLU A 48 -7.67 -0.26 -13.80
C GLU A 48 -7.69 0.11 -12.31
N ILE A 49 -6.91 -0.59 -11.47
CA ILE A 49 -6.84 -0.29 -10.03
C ILE A 49 -6.18 1.07 -9.78
N LEU A 50 -5.07 1.36 -10.47
CA LEU A 50 -4.26 2.55 -10.23
C LEU A 50 -4.69 3.77 -11.05
N ASP A 51 -5.52 3.58 -12.08
CA ASP A 51 -5.82 4.58 -13.11
C ASP A 51 -4.56 5.10 -13.84
N ARG A 52 -3.50 4.28 -13.84
CA ARG A 52 -2.21 4.57 -14.50
C ARG A 52 -1.41 3.28 -14.66
N ASN A 53 -0.37 3.31 -15.47
CA ASN A 53 0.59 2.21 -15.48
C ASN A 53 1.41 2.23 -14.19
N LEU A 54 1.66 1.06 -13.59
CA LEU A 54 2.49 0.93 -12.39
C LEU A 54 3.92 1.46 -12.60
N GLY A 55 4.46 1.32 -13.82
CA GLY A 55 5.82 1.76 -14.16
C GLY A 55 6.93 0.82 -13.68
N GLN A 56 6.57 -0.28 -13.01
CA GLN A 56 7.50 -1.28 -12.49
C GLN A 56 7.27 -2.63 -13.17
N LEU A 57 8.35 -3.35 -13.47
CA LEU A 57 8.29 -4.69 -14.11
C LEU A 57 8.08 -5.81 -13.10
N ARG A 58 8.47 -5.59 -11.85
CA ARG A 58 8.40 -6.58 -10.77
C ARG A 58 8.18 -5.87 -9.44
N ILE A 59 7.43 -6.55 -8.57
CA ILE A 59 7.11 -6.11 -7.22
C ILE A 59 7.74 -7.08 -6.24
N ARG A 60 8.44 -6.54 -5.25
CA ARG A 60 8.97 -7.33 -4.14
C ARG A 60 7.86 -7.59 -3.13
N TYR A 61 7.79 -8.81 -2.62
CA TYR A 61 6.89 -9.18 -1.53
C TYR A 61 7.55 -10.22 -0.65
N TRP A 62 6.98 -10.41 0.54
CA TRP A 62 7.41 -11.44 1.48
C TRP A 62 6.23 -12.36 1.73
N ALA A 63 6.49 -13.66 1.89
CA ALA A 63 5.43 -14.63 2.09
C ALA A 63 5.88 -15.77 3.00
N ARG A 64 5.00 -16.15 3.92
CA ARG A 64 5.13 -17.35 4.77
C ARG A 64 3.73 -17.92 4.97
N GLU A 65 3.53 -19.18 4.59
CA GLU A 65 2.21 -19.83 4.63
C GLU A 65 1.17 -19.01 3.84
N SER A 66 0.03 -18.70 4.44
CA SER A 66 -1.04 -17.90 3.83
C SER A 66 -0.88 -16.39 4.03
N ARG A 67 0.21 -15.95 4.66
CA ARG A 67 0.49 -14.54 4.94
C ARG A 67 1.46 -13.96 3.90
N THR A 68 1.06 -12.86 3.27
CA THR A 68 1.91 -12.06 2.38
C THR A 68 2.04 -10.62 2.88
N VAL A 69 3.20 -10.02 2.65
CA VAL A 69 3.49 -8.63 3.03
C VAL A 69 3.97 -7.86 1.81
N TRP A 70 3.37 -6.69 1.62
CA TRP A 70 3.57 -5.81 0.47
C TRP A 70 3.98 -4.43 0.96
N ILE A 71 4.99 -3.85 0.31
CA ILE A 71 5.37 -2.44 0.46
C ILE A 71 5.09 -1.77 -0.88
N LEU A 72 4.07 -0.93 -0.93
CA LEU A 72 3.57 -0.32 -2.16
C LEU A 72 3.58 1.20 -2.05
N ASP A 73 3.99 1.85 -3.13
CA ASP A 73 3.93 3.30 -3.26
C ASP A 73 2.77 3.69 -4.17
N GLU A 74 1.96 4.65 -3.73
CA GLU A 74 0.98 5.34 -4.58
C GLU A 74 1.04 6.83 -4.36
N ILE A 75 0.84 7.60 -5.44
CA ILE A 75 0.83 9.05 -5.38
C ILE A 75 -0.42 9.51 -4.65
N GLY A 76 -0.23 10.31 -3.60
CA GLY A 76 -1.31 11.05 -2.93
C GLY A 76 -1.73 12.23 -3.80
N LYS A 77 -1.38 13.45 -3.39
CA LYS A 77 -1.57 14.66 -4.19
C LYS A 77 -0.45 14.87 -5.20
N THR A 78 0.81 14.77 -4.77
CA THR A 78 2.00 15.01 -5.61
C THR A 78 3.19 14.13 -5.24
N LYS A 79 3.19 13.49 -4.06
CA LYS A 79 4.30 12.67 -3.57
C LYS A 79 3.82 11.24 -3.27
N PRO A 80 4.71 10.24 -3.33
CA PRO A 80 4.35 8.88 -3.00
C PRO A 80 4.13 8.73 -1.49
N ILE A 81 3.08 7.99 -1.14
CA ILE A 81 2.81 7.44 0.18
C ILE A 81 3.28 5.98 0.15
N THR A 82 4.30 5.67 0.95
CA THR A 82 4.80 4.31 1.08
C THR A 82 3.96 3.59 2.12
N THR A 83 3.24 2.54 1.71
CA THR A 83 2.27 1.84 2.56
C THR A 83 2.68 0.38 2.70
N GLY A 84 2.65 -0.11 3.94
CA GLY A 84 2.78 -1.52 4.26
C GLY A 84 1.42 -2.16 4.36
N ILE A 85 1.25 -3.32 3.73
CA ILE A 85 0.01 -4.09 3.74
C ILE A 85 0.36 -5.54 4.07
N VAL A 86 -0.33 -6.10 5.06
CA VAL A 86 -0.29 -7.54 5.40
C VAL A 86 -1.61 -8.14 4.91
N ILE A 87 -1.52 -9.15 4.06
CA ILE A 87 -2.63 -10.00 3.67
C ILE A 87 -2.45 -11.34 4.37
N ASP A 88 -3.51 -11.88 4.93
CA ASP A 88 -3.52 -13.17 5.60
C ASP A 88 -4.79 -13.91 5.19
N ASN A 89 -4.67 -15.13 4.67
CA ASN A 89 -5.81 -15.90 4.12
C ASN A 89 -6.67 -15.11 3.11
N GLY A 90 -6.02 -14.30 2.25
CA GLY A 90 -6.70 -13.53 1.20
C GLY A 90 -7.46 -12.28 1.67
N GLN A 91 -7.37 -11.91 2.96
CA GLN A 91 -7.96 -10.70 3.52
C GLN A 91 -6.88 -9.78 4.13
N ILE A 92 -7.14 -8.48 4.17
CA ILE A 92 -6.21 -7.53 4.79
C ILE A 92 -6.17 -7.77 6.31
N ALA A 93 -5.00 -8.11 6.84
CA ALA A 93 -4.76 -8.20 8.27
C ALA A 93 -4.26 -6.88 8.86
N GLN A 94 -3.55 -6.09 8.06
CA GLN A 94 -3.03 -4.78 8.46
C GLN A 94 -2.76 -3.89 7.25
N LEU A 95 -3.04 -2.60 7.36
CA LEU A 95 -2.63 -1.58 6.40
C LEU A 95 -2.08 -0.37 7.15
N LYS A 96 -0.90 0.12 6.78
CA LYS A 96 -0.24 1.23 7.49
C LYS A 96 0.61 2.10 6.57
N PRO A 97 0.39 3.43 6.53
CA PRO A 97 1.38 4.35 5.97
C PRO A 97 2.70 4.28 6.74
N LEU A 98 3.80 4.05 6.04
CA LEU A 98 5.15 3.89 6.59
C LEU A 98 6.01 5.14 6.38
N VAL A 99 5.92 5.72 5.19
CA VAL A 99 6.61 6.97 4.84
C VAL A 99 5.64 7.91 4.15
N TYR A 100 5.52 9.11 4.69
CA TYR A 100 4.65 10.17 4.20
C TYR A 100 5.46 11.40 3.82
N ARG A 101 5.08 12.06 2.72
CA ARG A 101 5.91 13.10 2.07
C ARG A 101 5.12 14.35 1.69
N GLU A 102 3.88 14.46 2.18
CA GLU A 102 2.98 15.58 1.87
C GLU A 102 2.65 16.38 3.13
N SER A 103 2.20 17.62 2.94
CA SER A 103 1.88 18.52 4.06
C SER A 103 0.49 18.33 4.66
N HIS A 104 -0.43 17.69 3.93
CA HIS A 104 -1.84 17.53 4.32
C HIS A 104 -2.30 16.13 3.96
N GLY A 105 -3.28 15.60 4.71
CA GLY A 105 -3.81 14.26 4.47
C GLY A 105 -3.07 13.17 5.22
N TRP A 106 -2.19 13.54 6.15
CA TRP A 106 -1.44 12.62 7.01
C TRP A 106 -2.33 11.92 8.04
N GLU A 107 -3.57 12.39 8.22
CA GLU A 107 -4.61 11.80 9.07
C GLU A 107 -4.92 10.34 8.69
N VAL A 108 -4.66 9.95 7.43
CA VAL A 108 -4.81 8.56 6.94
C VAL A 108 -3.88 7.57 7.64
N ARG A 109 -2.93 8.01 8.46
CA ARG A 109 -2.05 7.13 9.25
C ARG A 109 -2.72 6.58 10.51
N TYR A 110 -3.85 7.15 10.93
CA TYR A 110 -4.45 6.85 12.21
C TYR A 110 -5.39 5.64 12.18
N PRO A 111 -5.50 4.89 13.30
CA PRO A 111 -6.33 3.70 13.40
C PRO A 111 -7.78 3.89 12.97
N PHE A 112 -8.40 5.03 13.30
CA PHE A 112 -9.79 5.30 12.91
C PHE A 112 -10.05 5.20 11.39
N PHE A 113 -9.00 5.37 10.58
CA PHE A 113 -9.06 5.18 9.14
C PHE A 113 -8.47 3.84 8.69
N THR A 114 -7.28 3.46 9.17
CA THR A 114 -6.60 2.24 8.70
C THR A 114 -7.30 0.95 9.12
N ASP A 115 -8.00 0.95 10.26
CA ASP A 115 -8.66 -0.24 10.78
C ASP A 115 -9.90 -0.61 9.95
N GLN A 116 -10.46 0.34 9.18
CA GLN A 116 -11.54 0.08 8.23
C GLN A 116 -11.13 -0.88 7.10
N PHE A 117 -9.83 -1.08 6.88
CA PHE A 117 -9.34 -2.03 5.88
C PHE A 117 -9.24 -3.46 6.40
N ILE A 118 -9.26 -3.69 7.71
CA ILE A 118 -9.04 -5.01 8.29
C ILE A 118 -10.21 -5.94 7.93
N GLY A 119 -9.90 -7.15 7.48
CA GLY A 119 -10.87 -8.15 7.02
C GLY A 119 -11.36 -7.95 5.60
N LEU A 120 -11.03 -6.83 4.94
CA LEU A 120 -11.48 -6.59 3.57
C LEU A 120 -10.81 -7.52 2.56
N THR A 121 -11.60 -7.92 1.58
CA THR A 121 -11.20 -8.75 0.43
C THR A 121 -11.51 -8.03 -0.89
N LEU A 122 -11.23 -8.66 -2.02
CA LEU A 122 -11.74 -8.22 -3.32
C LEU A 122 -12.98 -9.01 -3.71
N ASN A 123 -14.01 -8.30 -4.16
CA ASN A 123 -15.16 -8.92 -4.81
C ASN A 123 -14.87 -9.28 -6.28
N ASN A 124 -15.84 -9.90 -6.95
CA ASN A 124 -15.72 -10.32 -8.36
C ASN A 124 -15.38 -9.17 -9.34
N ASP A 125 -15.72 -7.92 -8.97
CA ASP A 125 -15.42 -6.71 -9.73
C ASP A 125 -14.07 -6.08 -9.36
N ASN A 126 -13.24 -6.75 -8.55
CA ASN A 126 -11.97 -6.24 -8.03
C ASN A 126 -12.13 -4.91 -7.26
N LYS A 127 -13.28 -4.72 -6.60
CA LYS A 127 -13.52 -3.66 -5.62
C LYS A 127 -13.35 -4.24 -4.22
N LEU A 128 -13.08 -3.37 -3.24
CA LEU A 128 -13.08 -3.77 -1.84
C LEU A 128 -14.47 -4.32 -1.47
N SER A 129 -14.50 -5.35 -0.63
CA SER A 129 -15.73 -6.00 -0.18
C SER A 129 -16.67 -5.06 0.57
N GLU A 130 -16.12 -4.04 1.23
CA GLU A 130 -16.88 -3.04 1.99
C GLU A 130 -16.43 -1.61 1.64
N HIS A 131 -17.26 -0.65 2.05
CA HIS A 131 -16.93 0.76 1.93
C HIS A 131 -15.88 1.15 2.97
N VAL A 132 -14.94 1.99 2.56
CA VAL A 132 -14.01 2.67 3.48
C VAL A 132 -14.35 4.15 3.42
N ASP A 133 -14.67 4.75 4.55
CA ASP A 133 -15.05 6.15 4.65
C ASP A 133 -13.91 7.09 4.26
N GLY A 134 -14.26 8.30 3.87
CA GLY A 134 -13.30 9.35 3.57
C GLY A 134 -12.81 10.08 4.83
N ILE A 135 -11.75 10.87 4.65
CA ILE A 135 -11.34 11.90 5.61
C ILE A 135 -11.43 13.24 4.88
N SER A 136 -12.19 14.19 5.43
CA SER A 136 -12.29 15.55 4.93
C SER A 136 -10.91 16.18 4.77
N GLY A 137 -10.63 16.76 3.60
CA GLY A 137 -9.33 17.37 3.29
C GLY A 137 -8.22 16.39 2.90
N ALA A 138 -8.44 15.07 2.97
CA ALA A 138 -7.45 14.04 2.64
C ALA A 138 -7.87 13.11 1.48
N THR A 139 -8.83 13.53 0.65
CA THR A 139 -9.44 12.70 -0.40
C THR A 139 -8.42 11.98 -1.30
N LEU A 140 -7.34 12.66 -1.68
CA LEU A 140 -6.30 12.07 -2.55
C LEU A 140 -5.46 11.02 -1.81
N SER A 141 -5.13 11.25 -0.53
CA SER A 141 -4.45 10.25 0.30
C SER A 141 -5.34 9.04 0.58
N VAL A 142 -6.63 9.25 0.83
CA VAL A 142 -7.62 8.17 0.97
C VAL A 142 -7.71 7.33 -0.30
N SER A 143 -7.79 7.99 -1.47
CA SER A 143 -7.80 7.31 -2.77
C SER A 143 -6.54 6.48 -2.97
N ALA A 144 -5.36 7.04 -2.66
CA ALA A 144 -4.09 6.33 -2.76
C ALA A 144 -4.07 5.06 -1.89
N LEU A 145 -4.53 5.14 -0.64
CA LEU A 145 -4.59 3.98 0.26
C LEU A 145 -5.58 2.91 -0.23
N LYS A 146 -6.78 3.32 -0.69
CA LYS A 146 -7.75 2.40 -1.31
C LYS A 146 -7.18 1.68 -2.53
N ARG A 147 -6.38 2.37 -3.36
CA ARG A 147 -5.74 1.78 -4.54
C ARG A 147 -4.68 0.75 -4.17
N VAL A 148 -3.79 1.06 -3.21
CA VAL A 148 -2.77 0.08 -2.80
C VAL A 148 -3.36 -1.10 -2.02
N ALA A 149 -4.45 -0.91 -1.27
CA ALA A 149 -5.20 -2.00 -0.64
C ALA A 149 -5.73 -2.99 -1.69
N ARG A 150 -6.43 -2.48 -2.71
CA ARG A 150 -6.92 -3.29 -3.84
C ARG A 150 -5.77 -3.96 -4.59
N LEU A 151 -4.67 -3.25 -4.80
CA LEU A 151 -3.51 -3.78 -5.52
C LEU A 151 -2.83 -4.92 -4.75
N ALA A 152 -2.67 -4.78 -3.43
CA ALA A 152 -2.09 -5.81 -2.57
C ALA A 152 -2.95 -7.09 -2.57
N LEU A 153 -4.27 -6.97 -2.38
CA LEU A 153 -5.19 -8.10 -2.47
C LEU A 153 -5.16 -8.77 -3.85
N TYR A 154 -5.13 -7.98 -4.92
CA TYR A 154 -5.06 -8.53 -6.27
C TYR A 154 -3.75 -9.32 -6.48
N PHE A 155 -2.62 -8.76 -6.03
CA PHE A 155 -1.32 -9.42 -6.13
C PHE A 155 -1.20 -10.66 -5.27
N ASP A 156 -1.75 -10.65 -4.06
CA ASP A 156 -1.87 -11.81 -3.20
C ASP A 156 -2.56 -12.96 -3.94
N ALA A 157 -3.74 -12.70 -4.53
CA ALA A 157 -4.46 -13.70 -5.33
C ALA A 157 -3.63 -14.26 -6.51
N GLN A 158 -2.74 -13.46 -7.11
CA GLN A 158 -1.87 -13.91 -8.20
C GLN A 158 -0.69 -14.77 -7.75
N VAL A 159 -0.25 -14.64 -6.50
CA VAL A 159 0.86 -15.43 -5.95
C VAL A 159 0.37 -16.67 -5.21
N SER A 160 -0.80 -16.60 -4.56
CA SER A 160 -1.46 -17.73 -3.92
C SER A 160 -1.90 -18.78 -4.94
N ALA A 161 -2.49 -18.36 -6.08
CA ALA A 161 -2.88 -19.27 -7.17
C ALA A 161 -1.69 -19.95 -7.91
N LYS A 162 -0.44 -19.60 -7.57
CA LYS A 162 0.76 -20.28 -8.09
C LYS A 162 1.36 -21.28 -7.11
N HIS A 163 0.85 -21.31 -5.88
CA HIS A 163 1.32 -22.19 -4.81
C HIS A 163 0.46 -23.45 -4.66
N ASP A 164 -0.66 -23.54 -5.39
CA ASP A 164 -1.47 -24.75 -5.64
C ASP A 164 -1.08 -25.39 -6.99
#